data_AF-A0A0G1X5P7-F1
#
_entry.id   AF-A0A0G1X5P7-F1
#
_cell.length_a   1.000
_cell.length_b   1.000
_cell.length_c   1.000
_cell.angle_alpha   90.00
_cell.angle_beta   90.00
_cell.angle_gamma   90.00
#
_symmetry.space_group_name_H-M   'P 1'
#
loop_
_entity.id
_entity.type
_entity.pdbx_description
1 polymer ?
#
loop_
_entity_poly.entity_id
_entity_poly.type
_entity_poly.pdbx_seq_one_letter_code
_entity_poly.pdbx_strand_id
1 'polypeptide(L)'
;KVSSESIVGVDVTDEFEDLDARIATLEKTIDQFEAIKARATKIADLVSITAQIITLREEIDTLKGSKKFIEESAAFPKITASLATDEFALPYQPPEGFRPGVIFRQAVRALLSGVYAVAGGLIWVGVYAVVVVPVLALIWYLLKRAKVI
;
A
#
# COMPACT_ATOMS: atom_id res chain seq x y z
N LYS A 1 -18.93 2.35 12.11
CA LYS A 1 -19.25 3.38 11.09
C LYS A 1 -18.05 3.40 10.16
N VAL A 2 -18.21 2.96 8.91
CA VAL A 2 -17.09 2.74 7.97
C VAL A 2 -16.54 4.09 7.50
N SER A 3 -15.21 4.16 7.51
CA SER A 3 -14.36 5.33 7.32
C SER A 3 -14.11 5.54 5.82
N SER A 4 -14.38 6.75 5.34
CA SER A 4 -13.99 7.34 4.05
C SER A 4 -13.57 6.38 2.92
N GLU A 5 -14.44 6.19 1.94
CA GLU A 5 -14.14 5.47 0.70
C GLU A 5 -13.70 6.50 -0.36
N SER A 6 -12.43 6.45 -0.79
CA SER A 6 -11.93 7.28 -1.89
C SER A 6 -11.79 6.39 -3.13
N ILE A 7 -12.81 6.37 -3.98
CA ILE A 7 -12.77 5.67 -5.26
C ILE A 7 -12.10 6.60 -6.27
N VAL A 8 -10.85 6.30 -6.63
CA VAL A 8 -10.19 6.89 -7.79
C VAL A 8 -10.40 5.95 -8.97
N GLY A 9 -11.46 6.18 -9.76
CA GLY A 9 -11.69 5.49 -11.01
C GLY A 9 -11.03 6.26 -12.15
N VAL A 10 -10.10 5.64 -12.86
CA VAL A 10 -9.60 6.16 -14.14
C VAL A 10 -10.54 5.62 -15.22
N ASP A 11 -11.15 6.50 -16.00
CA ASP A 11 -12.01 6.09 -17.12
C ASP A 11 -11.12 5.60 -18.27
N VAL A 12 -11.30 4.34 -18.65
CA VAL A 12 -10.56 3.63 -19.71
C VAL A 12 -11.47 3.25 -20.88
N THR A 13 -12.71 3.75 -20.90
CA THR A 13 -13.71 3.42 -21.92
C THR A 13 -13.29 3.90 -23.30
N ASP A 14 -12.78 5.13 -23.40
CA ASP A 14 -12.32 5.73 -24.66
C ASP A 14 -11.14 4.94 -25.28
N GLU A 15 -10.20 4.48 -24.45
CA GLU A 15 -9.05 3.68 -24.90
C GLU A 15 -9.49 2.29 -25.39
N PHE A 16 -10.53 1.71 -24.76
CA PHE A 16 -11.09 0.43 -25.18
C PHE A 16 -11.80 0.52 -26.55
N GLU A 17 -12.55 1.59 -26.81
CA GLU A 17 -13.22 1.80 -28.11
C GLU A 17 -12.21 2.04 -29.25
N ASP A 18 -11.13 2.79 -29.00
CA ASP A 18 -10.06 3.01 -30.00
C ASP A 18 -9.37 1.69 -30.41
N LEU A 19 -9.12 0.80 -29.45
CA LEU A 19 -8.55 -0.52 -29.72
C LEU A 19 -9.47 -1.36 -30.64
N ASP A 20 -10.78 -1.31 -30.45
CA ASP A 20 -11.74 -2.02 -31.30
C ASP A 20 -11.78 -1.46 -32.72
N ALA A 21 -11.76 -0.14 -32.87
CA ALA A 21 -11.70 0.52 -34.18
C ALA A 21 -10.42 0.15 -34.95
N ARG A 22 -9.28 0.09 -34.25
CA ARG A 22 -7.99 -0.35 -34.82
C ARG A 22 -8.01 -1.82 -35.24
N ILE A 23 -8.47 -2.73 -34.37
CA ILE A 23 -8.58 -4.15 -34.68
C ILE A 23 -9.46 -4.36 -35.91
N ALA A 24 -10.63 -3.73 -35.98
CA ALA A 24 -11.54 -3.85 -37.11
C ALA A 24 -10.92 -3.34 -38.43
N THR A 25 -10.07 -2.32 -38.37
CA THR A 25 -9.35 -1.79 -39.53
C THR A 25 -8.28 -2.77 -40.03
N LEU A 26 -7.54 -3.39 -39.11
CA LEU A 26 -6.53 -4.40 -39.44
C LEU A 26 -7.18 -5.68 -39.99
N GLU A 27 -8.30 -6.13 -39.43
CA GLU A 27 -9.05 -7.30 -39.92
C GLU A 27 -9.54 -7.07 -41.37
N LYS A 28 -10.12 -5.89 -41.66
CA LYS A 28 -10.48 -5.52 -43.05
C LYS A 28 -9.28 -5.48 -44.00
N THR A 29 -8.12 -5.08 -43.50
CA THR A 29 -6.89 -5.05 -44.28
C THR A 29 -6.43 -6.47 -44.60
N ILE A 30 -6.51 -7.39 -43.64
CA ILE A 30 -6.24 -8.82 -43.86
C ILE A 30 -7.19 -9.40 -44.91
N ASP A 31 -8.48 -9.10 -44.85
CA ASP A 31 -9.45 -9.58 -45.85
C ASP A 31 -9.08 -9.14 -47.27
N GLN A 32 -8.60 -7.91 -47.42
CA GLN A 32 -8.09 -7.40 -48.70
C GLN A 32 -6.83 -8.16 -49.14
N PHE A 33 -5.89 -8.42 -48.24
CA PHE A 33 -4.69 -9.22 -48.52
C PHE A 33 -5.05 -10.66 -48.89
N GLU A 34 -6.05 -11.27 -48.25
CA GLU A 34 -6.54 -12.61 -48.59
C GLU A 34 -7.19 -12.63 -49.99
N ALA A 35 -7.96 -11.59 -50.34
CA ALA A 35 -8.51 -11.44 -51.69
C ALA A 35 -7.42 -11.28 -52.77
N ILE A 36 -6.33 -10.56 -52.46
CA ILE A 36 -5.16 -10.44 -53.36
C ILE A 36 -4.43 -11.78 -53.46
N LYS A 37 -4.22 -12.47 -52.33
CA LYS A 37 -3.59 -13.80 -52.26
C LYS A 37 -4.32 -14.81 -53.15
N ALA A 38 -5.65 -14.78 -53.16
CA ALA A 38 -6.47 -15.67 -53.99
C ALA A 38 -6.26 -15.46 -55.52
N ARG A 39 -5.78 -14.28 -55.93
CA ARG A 39 -5.51 -13.93 -57.34
C ARG A 39 -4.03 -14.07 -57.73
N ALA A 40 -3.14 -14.29 -56.75
CA ALA A 40 -1.71 -14.37 -56.99
C ALA A 40 -1.33 -15.72 -57.62
N THR A 41 -0.62 -15.67 -58.74
CA THR A 41 -0.19 -16.86 -59.51
C THR A 41 1.28 -17.22 -59.30
N LYS A 42 2.10 -16.27 -58.81
CA LYS A 42 3.52 -16.49 -58.54
C LYS A 42 3.73 -16.91 -57.09
N ILE A 43 4.58 -17.92 -56.88
CA ILE A 43 4.92 -18.42 -55.54
C ILE A 43 5.60 -17.32 -54.70
N ALA A 44 6.46 -16.51 -55.29
CA ALA A 44 7.12 -15.40 -54.60
C ALA A 44 6.11 -14.39 -54.01
N ASP A 45 5.05 -14.08 -54.76
CA ASP A 45 3.99 -13.15 -54.34
C ASP A 45 3.12 -13.78 -53.23
N LEU A 46 2.87 -15.09 -53.28
CA LEU A 46 2.15 -15.80 -52.23
C LEU A 46 2.91 -15.82 -50.90
N VAL A 47 4.23 -16.01 -50.94
CA VAL A 47 5.08 -15.98 -49.75
C VAL A 47 5.11 -14.59 -49.14
N SER A 48 5.29 -13.54 -49.95
CA SER A 48 5.33 -12.16 -49.46
C SER A 48 4.00 -11.72 -48.86
N ILE A 49 2.87 -12.01 -49.51
CA ILE A 49 1.53 -11.69 -48.99
C ILE A 49 1.27 -12.45 -47.68
N THR A 50 1.66 -13.73 -47.61
CA THR A 50 1.46 -14.53 -46.38
C THR A 50 2.31 -13.99 -45.23
N ALA A 51 3.55 -13.56 -45.47
CA ALA A 51 4.37 -12.91 -44.46
C ALA A 51 3.73 -11.61 -43.95
N GLN A 52 3.14 -10.82 -44.85
CA GLN A 52 2.43 -9.60 -44.48
C GLN A 52 1.17 -9.88 -43.64
N ILE A 53 0.40 -10.91 -44.01
CA ILE A 53 -0.77 -11.35 -43.22
C ILE A 53 -0.35 -11.79 -41.81
N ILE A 54 0.75 -12.54 -41.68
CA ILE A 54 1.27 -12.95 -40.36
C ILE A 54 1.60 -11.73 -39.51
N THR A 55 2.30 -10.74 -40.08
CA THR A 55 2.66 -9.50 -39.37
C THR A 55 1.41 -8.75 -38.88
N LEU A 56 0.38 -8.65 -39.72
CA LEU A 56 -0.88 -7.99 -39.32
C LEU A 56 -1.63 -8.78 -38.24
N ARG A 57 -1.59 -10.12 -38.28
CA ARG A 57 -2.19 -10.97 -37.24
C ARG A 57 -1.47 -10.81 -35.90
N GLU A 58 -0.14 -10.75 -35.91
CA GLU A 58 0.65 -10.48 -34.71
C GLU A 58 0.26 -9.12 -34.11
N GLU A 59 0.09 -8.08 -34.93
CA GLU A 59 -0.37 -6.77 -34.46
C GLU A 59 -1.77 -6.84 -33.84
N ILE A 60 -2.72 -7.54 -34.47
CA ILE A 60 -4.06 -7.77 -33.89
C ILE A 60 -3.96 -8.50 -32.55
N ASP A 61 -3.12 -9.53 -32.44
CA ASP A 61 -2.97 -10.29 -31.21
C ASP A 61 -2.39 -9.44 -30.08
N THR A 62 -1.45 -8.53 -30.38
CA THR A 62 -0.95 -7.56 -29.38
C THR A 62 -2.06 -6.62 -28.91
N LEU A 63 -2.88 -6.08 -29.82
CA LEU A 63 -3.99 -5.19 -29.47
C LEU A 63 -5.07 -5.94 -28.67
N LYS A 64 -5.41 -7.18 -29.04
CA LYS A 64 -6.33 -8.05 -28.28
C LYS A 64 -5.79 -8.34 -26.88
N GLY A 65 -4.47 -8.53 -26.73
CA GLY A 65 -3.80 -8.66 -25.45
C GLY A 65 -3.98 -7.44 -24.55
N SER A 66 -3.72 -6.23 -25.08
CA SER A 66 -3.93 -4.98 -24.35
C SER A 66 -5.40 -4.77 -23.96
N LYS A 67 -6.34 -5.06 -24.87
CA LYS A 67 -7.79 -4.98 -24.61
C LYS A 67 -8.18 -5.88 -23.44
N LYS A 68 -7.71 -7.13 -23.44
CA LYS A 68 -7.98 -8.09 -22.36
C LYS A 68 -7.43 -7.62 -21.02
N PHE A 69 -6.24 -7.01 -21.01
CA PHE A 69 -5.65 -6.46 -19.80
C PHE A 69 -6.51 -5.32 -19.20
N ILE A 70 -7.04 -4.44 -20.05
CA ILE A 70 -7.95 -3.35 -19.62
C ILE A 70 -9.26 -3.95 -19.08
N GLU A 71 -9.83 -4.94 -19.75
CA GLU A 71 -11.05 -5.63 -19.31
C GLU A 71 -10.86 -6.30 -17.94
N GLU A 72 -9.76 -7.03 -17.74
CA GLU A 72 -9.42 -7.65 -16.46
C GLU A 72 -9.17 -6.60 -15.36
N SER A 73 -8.52 -5.48 -15.70
CA SER A 73 -8.25 -4.39 -14.74
C SER A 73 -9.51 -3.63 -14.34
N ALA A 74 -10.49 -3.50 -15.25
CA ALA A 74 -11.79 -2.92 -14.95
C ALA A 74 -12.68 -3.88 -14.12
N ALA A 75 -12.56 -5.19 -14.34
CA ALA A 75 -13.29 -6.20 -13.59
C ALA A 75 -12.82 -6.35 -12.12
N PHE A 76 -11.54 -6.06 -11.83
CA PHE A 76 -10.98 -6.13 -10.47
C PHE A 76 -10.61 -4.73 -9.93
N PRO A 77 -11.56 -3.97 -9.36
CA PRO A 77 -11.24 -2.70 -8.72
C PRO A 77 -10.22 -2.93 -7.61
N LYS A 78 -9.09 -2.21 -7.68
CA LYS A 78 -8.00 -2.27 -6.70
C LYS A 78 -8.44 -1.58 -5.41
N ILE A 79 -9.16 -2.29 -4.54
CA ILE A 79 -9.59 -1.77 -3.24
C ILE A 79 -8.35 -1.55 -2.35
N THR A 80 -7.92 -0.30 -2.23
CA THR A 80 -6.84 0.09 -1.32
C THR A 80 -7.46 0.39 0.05
N ALA A 81 -7.50 -0.60 0.93
CA ALA A 81 -7.96 -0.41 2.30
C ALA A 81 -6.78 -0.01 3.19
N SER A 82 -6.65 1.27 3.54
CA SER A 82 -5.70 1.75 4.54
C SER A 82 -6.25 1.49 5.94
N LEU A 83 -5.86 0.37 6.55
CA LEU A 83 -6.21 0.04 7.93
C LEU A 83 -5.14 0.58 8.89
N ALA A 84 -5.35 1.79 9.41
CA ALA A 84 -4.51 2.34 10.47
C ALA A 84 -5.09 1.97 11.84
N THR A 85 -4.39 1.11 12.58
CA THR A 85 -4.75 0.70 13.96
C THR A 85 -4.36 1.75 15.01
N ASP A 86 -3.64 2.80 14.60
CA ASP A 86 -3.12 3.83 15.50
C ASP A 86 -3.72 5.20 15.13
N GLU A 87 -4.47 5.81 16.05
CA GLU A 87 -5.11 7.13 15.87
C GLU A 87 -4.09 8.25 15.56
N PHE A 88 -2.79 7.99 15.76
CA PHE A 88 -1.70 8.94 15.52
C PHE A 88 -1.13 8.95 14.08
N ALA A 89 -1.54 8.02 13.20
CA ALA A 89 -1.08 7.96 11.81
C ALA A 89 -2.07 8.59 10.81
N LEU A 90 -3.22 9.09 11.28
CA LEU A 90 -4.18 9.80 10.44
C LEU A 90 -3.73 11.25 10.22
N PRO A 91 -3.86 11.80 8.99
CA PRO A 91 -3.67 13.23 8.78
C PRO A 91 -4.62 14.01 9.70
N TYR A 92 -4.07 14.99 10.42
CA TYR A 92 -4.77 15.83 11.39
C TYR A 92 -6.11 16.34 10.82
N GLN A 93 -7.21 15.79 11.29
CA GLN A 93 -8.56 16.30 11.01
C GLN A 93 -8.90 17.37 12.07
N PRO A 94 -9.47 18.53 11.67
CA PRO A 94 -9.90 19.56 12.61
C PRO A 94 -10.87 18.95 13.64
N PRO A 95 -10.80 19.34 14.92
CA PRO A 95 -11.48 18.63 15.99
C PRO A 95 -13.00 18.68 15.81
N GLU A 96 -13.56 17.56 15.33
CA GLU A 96 -15.00 17.30 15.39
C GLU A 96 -15.41 17.12 16.86
N GLY A 97 -15.75 18.24 17.50
CA GLY A 97 -16.54 18.29 18.72
C GLY A 97 -15.95 17.65 19.98
N PHE A 98 -16.52 18.02 21.12
CA PHE A 98 -16.19 17.39 22.40
C PHE A 98 -16.71 15.94 22.41
N ARG A 99 -15.80 14.96 22.34
CA ARG A 99 -16.10 13.51 22.34
C ARG A 99 -15.75 12.88 23.70
N PRO A 100 -16.66 12.90 24.69
CA PRO A 100 -16.36 12.51 26.06
C PRO A 100 -15.87 11.06 26.20
N GLY A 101 -16.33 10.14 25.34
CA GLY A 101 -15.90 8.74 25.36
C GLY A 101 -14.44 8.52 24.98
N VAL A 102 -13.87 9.33 24.07
CA VAL A 102 -12.46 9.24 23.67
C VAL A 102 -11.58 9.83 24.76
N ILE A 103 -11.96 11.00 25.28
CA ILE A 103 -11.27 11.69 26.37
C ILE A 103 -11.21 10.79 27.61
N PHE A 104 -12.30 10.10 27.96
CA PHE A 104 -12.32 9.16 29.08
C PHE A 104 -11.35 7.99 28.88
N ARG A 105 -11.32 7.37 27.70
CA ARG A 105 -10.38 6.28 27.39
C ARG A 105 -8.93 6.74 27.44
N GLN A 106 -8.65 7.93 26.91
CA GLN A 106 -7.32 8.53 26.96
C GLN A 106 -6.90 8.83 28.40
N ALA A 107 -7.81 9.36 29.23
CA ALA A 107 -7.56 9.62 30.64
C ALA A 107 -7.29 8.33 31.44
N VAL A 108 -8.07 7.27 31.21
CA VAL A 108 -7.85 5.96 31.85
C VAL A 108 -6.52 5.35 31.43
N ARG A 109 -6.14 5.46 30.15
CA ARG A 109 -4.84 5.00 29.67
C ARG A 109 -3.69 5.77 30.31
N ALA A 110 -3.82 7.10 30.41
CA ALA A 110 -2.82 7.96 31.04
C ALA A 110 -2.68 7.68 32.55
N LEU A 111 -3.78 7.35 33.24
CA LEU A 111 -3.75 6.93 34.63
C LEU A 111 -2.97 5.63 34.80
N LEU A 112 -3.28 4.61 33.98
CA LEU A 112 -2.60 3.32 34.02
C LEU A 112 -1.10 3.47 33.71
N SER A 113 -0.74 4.22 32.67
CA SER A 113 0.68 4.47 32.35
C SER A 113 1.41 5.20 33.47
N GLY A 114 0.75 6.15 34.15
CA GLY A 114 1.27 6.81 35.35
C GLY A 114 1.55 5.83 36.49
N VAL A 115 0.62 4.90 36.76
CA VAL A 115 0.80 3.87 37.79
C VAL A 115 2.00 2.96 37.46
N TYR A 116 2.13 2.52 36.20
CA TYR A 116 3.27 1.71 35.78
C TYR A 116 4.60 2.48 35.86
N ALA A 117 4.61 3.77 35.54
CA ALA A 117 5.79 4.61 35.66
C ALA A 117 6.25 4.76 37.12
N VAL A 118 5.30 4.97 38.05
CA VAL A 118 5.60 5.03 39.49
C VAL A 118 6.11 3.69 40.01
N ALA A 119 5.46 2.58 39.63
CA ALA A 119 5.88 1.24 40.01
C ALA A 119 7.29 0.92 39.48
N GLY A 120 7.59 1.26 38.23
CA GLY A 120 8.93 1.12 37.64
C GLY A 120 9.97 1.97 38.37
N GLY A 121 9.61 3.21 38.73
CA GLY A 121 10.45 4.09 39.54
C GLY A 121 10.78 3.50 40.91
N LEU A 122 9.80 2.91 41.59
CA LEU A 122 10.01 2.25 42.89
C LEU A 122 10.95 1.04 42.79
N ILE A 123 10.88 0.26 41.71
CA ILE A 123 11.81 -0.84 41.46
C ILE A 123 13.24 -0.30 41.31
N TRP A 124 13.42 0.78 40.54
CA TRP A 124 14.72 1.44 40.38
C TRP A 124 15.28 1.95 41.72
N VAL A 125 14.45 2.64 42.51
CA VAL A 125 14.84 3.10 43.85
C VAL A 125 15.24 1.92 44.75
N GLY A 126 14.48 0.82 44.72
CA GLY A 126 14.80 -0.40 45.47
C GLY A 126 16.15 -1.00 45.09
N VAL A 127 16.45 -1.12 43.79
CA VAL A 127 17.74 -1.64 43.30
C VAL A 127 18.90 -0.74 43.72
N TYR A 128 18.76 0.58 43.55
CA TYR A 128 19.81 1.51 43.97
C TYR A 128 19.97 1.56 45.49
N ALA A 129 18.90 1.39 46.27
CA ALA A 129 18.99 1.34 47.72
C ALA A 129 19.88 0.17 48.20
N VAL A 130 19.84 -0.99 47.54
CA VAL A 130 20.72 -2.14 47.88
C VAL A 130 22.20 -1.78 47.77
N VAL A 131 22.58 -0.89 46.85
CA VAL A 131 23.98 -0.45 46.67
C VAL A 131 24.31 0.77 47.54
N VAL A 132 23.40 1.75 47.61
CA VAL A 132 23.64 3.04 48.27
C VAL A 132 23.59 2.93 49.80
N VAL A 133 22.68 2.13 50.36
CA VAL A 133 22.53 1.95 51.82
C VAL A 133 23.81 1.39 52.46
N PRO A 134 24.45 0.30 51.98
CA PRO A 134 25.68 -0.20 52.59
C PRO A 134 26.86 0.76 52.40
N VAL A 135 26.96 1.47 51.28
CA VAL A 135 28.03 2.47 51.04
C VAL A 135 27.89 3.65 52.01
N LEU A 136 26.69 4.19 52.19
CA LEU A 136 26.44 5.26 53.16
C LEU A 136 26.66 4.81 54.61
N ALA A 137 26.23 3.58 54.95
CA ALA A 137 26.47 3.01 56.28
C ALA A 137 27.97 2.84 56.56
N LEU A 138 28.75 2.41 55.57
CA LEU A 138 30.21 2.28 55.68
C LEU A 138 30.88 3.65 55.86
N ILE A 139 30.51 4.65 55.06
CA ILE A 139 31.04 6.02 55.18
C ILE A 139 30.72 6.60 56.57
N TRP A 140 29.48 6.45 57.04
CA TRP A 140 29.08 6.95 58.35
C TRP A 140 29.83 6.26 59.50
N TYR A 141 30.04 4.94 59.39
CA TYR A 141 30.83 4.17 60.35
C TYR A 141 32.29 4.63 60.39
N LEU A 142 32.91 4.88 59.23
CA LEU A 142 34.28 5.39 59.13
C LEU A 142 34.41 6.81 59.70
N LEU A 143 33.45 7.70 59.41
CA LEU A 143 33.42 9.06 59.96
C LEU A 143 33.25 9.07 61.49
N LYS A 144 32.45 8.15 62.04
CA LYS A 144 32.34 7.99 63.50
C LYS A 144 33.63 7.49 64.13
N ARG A 145 34.35 6.57 63.49
CA ARG A 145 35.65 6.11 64.00
C ARG A 145 36.75 7.17 63.93
N ALA A 146 36.76 7.99 62.88
CA ALA A 146 37.73 9.08 62.74
C ALA A 146 37.55 10.22 63.76
N LYS A 147 36.39 10.33 64.42
CA LYS A 147 36.08 11.36 65.42
C LYS A 147 36.32 10.89 66.87
N VAL A 148 36.69 9.62 67.06
CA VAL A 148 36.89 8.97 68.38
C VAL A 148 38.38 8.68 68.64
N ILE A 149 39.27 9.04 67.71
CA ILE A 149 40.73 9.06 67.87
C ILE A 149 41.15 10.52 68.04
#